data_AF-A0AAE9CYA8-F1
#
_entry.id   AF-A0AAE9CYA8-F1
#
_cell.length_a   1.000
_cell.length_b   1.000
_cell.length_c   1.000
_cell.angle_alpha   90.00
_cell.angle_beta   90.00
_cell.angle_gamma   90.00
#
_symmetry.space_group_name_H-M   'P 1'
#
loop_
_entity.id
_entity.type
_entity.pdbx_description
1 polymer ?
#
loop_
_entity_poly.entity_id
_entity_poly.type
_entity_poly.pdbx_seq_one_letter_code
_entity_poly.pdbx_strand_id
1 'polypeptide(L)'
;MPTNLSNYDHTQFPGVVPRTFIGPIVLAIFSSPMSIMFRFWAIPKPFQLMLIRTTLGLINTVSVLYFARSVQWGFGRETAMFLRYILCSQFHFFFYLSRPLPNSFALCLVMIVFQRIFEERYRSAVRYATACVILFRCELVLLFGPLFLGYLVLGKLKTFGFDGAIAIGVRIAAACLAFSIPIDSYFWGRPVWPEGEVMFFNVIENRSHEYGTHPYFWYFYSALPRCLLTSVFLVPLGCLSDYRVPKILVPSACFIFLYSFLPHKELRFIIYTIPIFSLAAAVFCARIYVNRRKSFVRKLLNYGIILHLIVNVACTSLFLLIASKNYPGYDALTFLQHHHRFDARKPVTVYVDNACAQTGVSRFAYLHDAWIFNKTENLKPEDLQHFDFLTLGTYGSNLREEVETKFMKYHRPLFFVNAFHEYKIKTSKSFPWVYPTIVYKEKAAILKNKNYRF
;
A
#
# COMPACT_ATOMS: atom_id res chain seq x y z
N MET A 1 7.33 -23.12 10.01
CA MET A 1 8.03 -22.31 9.00
C MET A 1 9.07 -23.19 8.32
N PRO A 2 9.39 -23.00 7.03
CA PRO A 2 10.49 -23.74 6.40
C PRO A 2 11.78 -23.47 7.17
N THR A 3 12.51 -24.54 7.48
CA THR A 3 13.73 -24.53 8.31
C THR A 3 14.96 -24.03 7.55
N ASN A 4 14.92 -24.00 6.21
CA ASN A 4 16.05 -23.57 5.39
C ASN A 4 15.91 -22.10 4.95
N LEU A 5 16.73 -21.23 5.55
CA LEU A 5 16.81 -19.79 5.25
C LEU A 5 17.29 -19.49 3.81
N SER A 6 18.05 -20.40 3.18
CA SER A 6 18.55 -20.21 1.81
C SER A 6 17.43 -20.13 0.76
N ASN A 7 16.26 -20.68 1.10
CA ASN A 7 15.11 -20.73 0.22
C ASN A 7 14.15 -19.56 0.42
N TYR A 8 14.50 -18.54 1.21
CA TYR A 8 13.66 -17.35 1.35
C TYR A 8 13.83 -16.40 0.15
N ASP A 9 12.82 -15.57 -0.09
CA ASP A 9 12.85 -14.63 -1.22
C ASP A 9 13.91 -13.55 -1.05
N HIS A 10 14.06 -13.02 0.17
CA HIS A 10 15.01 -11.96 0.47
C HIS A 10 16.47 -12.42 0.45
N THR A 11 16.75 -13.72 0.53
CA THR A 11 18.11 -14.27 0.39
C THR A 11 18.49 -14.48 -1.06
N GLN A 12 17.56 -14.93 -1.90
CA GLN A 12 17.83 -15.11 -3.34
C GLN A 12 17.73 -13.80 -4.13
N PHE A 13 16.82 -12.92 -3.74
CA PHE A 13 16.57 -11.63 -4.39
C PHE A 13 16.47 -10.54 -3.31
N PRO A 14 17.59 -10.14 -2.71
CA PRO A 14 17.60 -9.09 -1.72
C PRO A 14 17.14 -7.77 -2.35
N GLY A 15 16.20 -7.09 -1.70
CA GLY A 15 15.87 -5.72 -2.05
C GLY A 15 16.99 -4.76 -1.66
N VAL A 16 16.89 -3.51 -2.11
CA VAL A 16 17.93 -2.49 -1.89
C VAL A 16 18.19 -2.18 -0.42
N VAL A 17 17.16 -2.29 0.44
CA VAL A 17 17.27 -2.03 1.87
C VAL A 17 16.50 -3.09 2.65
N PRO A 18 17.05 -3.60 3.77
CA PRO A 18 16.36 -4.59 4.59
C PRO A 18 15.06 -4.05 5.18
N ARG A 19 14.13 -4.97 5.43
CA ARG A 19 12.84 -4.69 6.09
C ARG A 19 12.67 -5.64 7.27
N THR A 20 11.94 -5.20 8.29
CA THR A 20 11.69 -6.04 9.47
C THR A 20 10.81 -7.25 9.13
N PHE A 21 11.12 -8.38 9.75
CA PHE A 21 10.35 -9.63 9.71
C PHE A 21 9.26 -9.69 10.77
N ILE A 22 9.21 -8.75 11.72
CA ILE A 22 8.19 -8.74 12.78
C ILE A 22 6.77 -8.75 12.19
N GLY A 23 6.49 -7.86 11.23
CA GLY A 23 5.18 -7.82 10.56
C GLY A 23 4.83 -9.14 9.86
N PRO A 24 5.70 -9.67 8.97
CA PRO A 24 5.53 -10.99 8.37
C PRO A 24 5.35 -12.15 9.37
N ILE A 25 6.09 -12.18 10.47
CA ILE A 25 5.96 -13.21 11.51
C ILE A 25 4.59 -13.16 12.16
N VAL A 26 4.12 -11.96 12.53
CA VAL A 26 2.78 -11.76 13.10
C VAL A 26 1.72 -12.28 12.12
N LEU A 27 1.81 -11.94 10.83
CA LEU A 27 0.89 -12.48 9.83
C LEU A 27 0.97 -13.99 9.72
N ALA A 28 2.18 -14.55 9.70
CA ALA A 28 2.37 -15.99 9.60
C ALA A 28 1.71 -16.72 10.77
N ILE A 29 1.80 -16.19 12.00
CA ILE A 29 1.14 -16.75 13.19
C ILE A 29 -0.38 -16.77 12.97
N PHE A 30 -0.98 -15.63 12.63
CA PHE A 30 -2.44 -15.52 12.45
C PHE A 30 -2.96 -16.30 11.22
N SER A 31 -2.17 -16.41 10.14
CA SER A 31 -2.56 -17.16 8.95
C SER A 31 -2.22 -18.65 9.03
N SER A 32 -1.40 -19.08 10.00
CA SER A 32 -0.87 -20.45 10.05
C SER A 32 -1.94 -21.54 10.09
N PRO A 33 -3.05 -21.44 10.86
CA PRO A 33 -4.02 -22.53 10.93
C PRO A 33 -4.67 -22.79 9.56
N MET A 34 -5.10 -21.72 8.88
CA MET A 34 -5.70 -21.82 7.55
C MET A 34 -4.67 -22.19 6.48
N SER A 35 -3.42 -21.73 6.62
CA SER A 35 -2.34 -22.09 5.70
C SER A 35 -2.02 -23.60 5.76
N ILE A 36 -2.09 -24.22 6.95
CA ILE A 36 -1.95 -25.67 7.12
C ILE A 36 -3.09 -26.39 6.40
N MET A 37 -4.34 -25.93 6.58
CA MET A 37 -5.47 -26.49 5.84
C MET A 37 -5.24 -26.39 4.33
N PHE A 38 -4.87 -25.22 3.82
CA PHE A 38 -4.63 -25.03 2.39
C PHE A 38 -3.56 -25.98 1.84
N ARG A 39 -2.50 -26.28 2.61
CA ARG A 39 -1.50 -27.28 2.24
C ARG A 39 -2.09 -28.71 2.25
N PHE A 40 -2.90 -29.05 3.25
CA PHE A 40 -3.57 -30.34 3.34
C PHE A 40 -4.48 -30.62 2.13
N TRP A 41 -5.23 -29.61 1.69
CA TRP A 41 -6.12 -29.68 0.52
C TRP A 41 -5.42 -29.40 -0.82
N ALA A 42 -4.08 -29.30 -0.83
CA ALA A 42 -3.27 -28.99 -2.01
C ALA A 42 -3.75 -27.73 -2.78
N ILE A 43 -4.24 -26.72 -2.06
CA ILE A 43 -4.72 -25.47 -2.64
C ILE A 43 -3.53 -24.70 -3.28
N PRO A 44 -3.67 -24.18 -4.52
CA PRO A 44 -2.59 -23.49 -5.22
C PRO A 44 -1.99 -22.30 -4.45
N LYS A 45 -0.69 -22.06 -4.63
CA LYS A 45 0.07 -20.99 -3.96
C LYS A 45 -0.55 -19.58 -4.08
N PRO A 46 -1.19 -19.15 -5.19
CA PRO A 46 -1.82 -17.85 -5.26
C PRO A 46 -2.89 -17.60 -4.19
N PHE A 47 -3.62 -18.64 -3.77
CA PHE A 47 -4.61 -18.52 -2.70
C PHE A 47 -3.96 -18.29 -1.32
N GLN A 48 -2.73 -18.78 -1.10
CA GLN A 48 -1.97 -18.45 0.12
C GLN A 48 -1.65 -16.95 0.18
N LEU A 49 -1.34 -16.32 -0.96
CA LEU A 49 -1.18 -14.87 -1.02
C LEU A 49 -2.50 -14.15 -0.67
N MET A 50 -3.63 -14.61 -1.22
CA MET A 50 -4.94 -14.05 -0.87
C MET A 50 -5.26 -14.19 0.62
N LEU A 51 -4.93 -15.34 1.23
CA LEU A 51 -5.08 -15.57 2.66
C LEU A 51 -4.28 -14.54 3.47
N ILE A 52 -2.98 -14.40 3.20
CA ILE A 52 -2.11 -13.44 3.90
C ILE A 52 -2.64 -12.01 3.78
N ARG A 53 -3.05 -11.62 2.56
CA ARG A 53 -3.64 -10.29 2.30
C ARG A 53 -4.95 -10.07 3.04
N THR A 54 -5.78 -11.10 3.12
CA THR A 54 -7.06 -11.06 3.84
C THR A 54 -6.82 -10.93 5.34
N THR A 55 -5.89 -11.70 5.90
CA THR A 55 -5.49 -11.61 7.31
C THR A 55 -5.00 -10.19 7.65
N LEU A 56 -4.09 -9.63 6.86
CA LEU A 56 -3.60 -8.26 7.08
C LEU A 56 -4.72 -7.22 6.92
N GLY A 57 -5.56 -7.38 5.90
CA GLY A 57 -6.72 -6.52 5.67
C GLY A 57 -7.71 -6.55 6.85
N LEU A 58 -7.96 -7.72 7.43
CA LEU A 58 -8.81 -7.88 8.61
C LEU A 58 -8.21 -7.22 9.85
N ILE A 59 -6.92 -7.43 10.13
CA ILE A 59 -6.22 -6.78 11.26
C ILE A 59 -6.32 -5.26 11.17
N ASN A 60 -6.05 -4.71 9.98
CA ASN A 60 -6.18 -3.28 9.74
C ASN A 60 -7.65 -2.80 9.83
N THR A 61 -8.60 -3.56 9.29
CA THR A 61 -10.03 -3.24 9.38
C THR A 61 -10.49 -3.18 10.84
N VAL A 62 -10.10 -4.15 11.67
CA VAL A 62 -10.39 -4.17 13.11
C VAL A 62 -9.84 -2.92 13.78
N SER A 63 -8.60 -2.53 13.48
CA SER A 63 -7.98 -1.32 14.03
C SER A 63 -8.72 -0.04 13.62
N VAL A 64 -9.16 0.05 12.35
CA VAL A 64 -10.00 1.16 11.85
C VAL A 64 -11.37 1.16 12.52
N LEU A 65 -11.97 0.01 12.79
CA LEU A 65 -13.26 -0.09 13.48
C LEU A 65 -13.15 0.35 14.94
N TYR A 66 -12.06 0.01 15.64
CA TYR A 66 -11.78 0.55 16.98
C TYR A 66 -11.62 2.06 16.96
N PHE A 67 -10.87 2.60 15.98
CA PHE A 67 -10.79 4.05 15.77
C PHE A 67 -12.18 4.68 15.53
N ALA A 68 -13.00 4.09 14.65
CA ALA A 68 -14.35 4.58 14.38
C ALA A 68 -15.28 4.50 15.61
N ARG A 69 -15.05 3.53 16.51
CA ARG A 69 -15.75 3.45 17.80
C ARG A 69 -15.35 4.60 18.72
N SER A 70 -14.08 4.96 18.81
CA SER A 70 -13.65 6.13 19.59
C SER A 70 -14.15 7.44 18.99
N VAL A 71 -14.23 7.53 17.65
CA VAL A 71 -14.90 8.66 16.97
C VAL A 71 -16.38 8.74 17.35
N GLN A 72 -17.09 7.62 17.48
CA GLN A 72 -18.49 7.62 17.93
C GLN A 72 -18.65 8.23 19.32
N TRP A 73 -17.69 8.00 20.21
CA TRP A 73 -17.71 8.56 21.57
C TRP A 73 -17.42 10.07 21.55
N GLY A 74 -16.47 10.52 20.70
CA GLY A 74 -16.11 11.94 20.60
C GLY A 74 -17.10 12.80 19.79
N PHE A 75 -17.55 12.33 18.64
CA PHE A 75 -18.32 13.09 17.65
C PHE A 75 -19.74 12.57 17.38
N GLY A 76 -20.16 11.51 18.09
CA GLY A 76 -21.49 10.92 17.96
C GLY A 76 -21.60 9.78 16.93
N ARG A 77 -22.70 9.02 17.03
CA ARG A 77 -22.97 7.82 16.22
C ARG A 77 -23.03 8.10 14.72
N GLU A 78 -23.70 9.18 14.32
CA GLU A 78 -23.87 9.54 12.91
C GLU A 78 -22.53 9.85 12.25
N THR A 79 -21.63 10.58 12.93
CA THR A 79 -20.28 10.86 12.44
C THR A 79 -19.50 9.57 12.19
N ALA A 80 -19.55 8.62 13.12
CA ALA A 80 -18.87 7.35 12.95
C ALA A 80 -19.46 6.50 11.81
N MET A 81 -20.78 6.57 11.58
CA MET A 81 -21.42 5.91 10.44
C MET A 81 -20.98 6.53 9.11
N PHE A 82 -21.00 7.86 8.99
CA PHE A 82 -20.53 8.54 7.78
C PHE A 82 -19.04 8.32 7.53
N LEU A 83 -18.21 8.26 8.58
CA LEU A 83 -16.79 7.91 8.45
C LEU A 83 -16.63 6.53 7.81
N ARG A 84 -17.38 5.53 8.28
CA ARG A 84 -17.36 4.18 7.71
C ARG A 84 -17.81 4.19 6.24
N TYR A 85 -18.90 4.88 5.91
CA TYR A 85 -19.38 4.96 4.53
C TYR A 85 -18.38 5.66 3.60
N ILE A 86 -17.79 6.77 4.03
CA ILE A 86 -16.78 7.49 3.26
C ILE A 86 -15.56 6.60 3.03
N LEU A 87 -15.02 5.96 4.09
CA LEU A 87 -13.88 5.06 3.94
C LEU A 87 -14.19 3.91 2.98
N CYS A 88 -15.34 3.23 3.12
CA CYS A 88 -15.75 2.15 2.21
C CYS A 88 -15.91 2.62 0.76
N SER A 89 -16.18 3.90 0.54
CA SER A 89 -16.28 4.51 -0.79
C SER A 89 -14.93 4.94 -1.38
N GLN A 90 -13.81 4.79 -0.67
CA GLN A 90 -12.48 5.22 -1.09
C GLN A 90 -11.61 4.05 -1.56
N PHE A 91 -11.33 4.01 -2.86
CA PHE A 91 -10.49 2.98 -3.49
C PHE A 91 -9.11 2.85 -2.83
N HIS A 92 -8.35 3.94 -2.77
CA HIS A 92 -6.93 3.89 -2.40
C HIS A 92 -6.71 3.37 -0.99
N PHE A 93 -7.57 3.73 -0.03
CA PHE A 93 -7.42 3.29 1.35
C PHE A 93 -7.47 1.75 1.46
N PHE A 94 -8.52 1.12 0.94
CA PHE A 94 -8.68 -0.34 0.95
C PHE A 94 -7.68 -1.06 0.04
N PHE A 95 -7.28 -0.44 -1.08
CA PHE A 95 -6.30 -0.99 -2.00
C PHE A 95 -4.94 -1.25 -1.34
N TYR A 96 -4.51 -0.38 -0.43
CA TYR A 96 -3.27 -0.53 0.33
C TYR A 96 -3.46 -1.26 1.66
N LEU A 97 -4.64 -1.20 2.27
CA LEU A 97 -4.97 -1.83 3.57
C LEU A 97 -4.57 -3.32 3.67
N SER A 98 -4.69 -4.05 2.57
CA SER A 98 -4.43 -5.50 2.47
C SER A 98 -3.06 -5.85 1.89
N ARG A 99 -2.26 -4.87 1.45
CA ARG A 99 -0.95 -5.13 0.84
C ARG A 99 0.09 -5.33 1.94
N PRO A 100 0.97 -6.35 1.86
CA PRO A 100 2.05 -6.55 2.83
C PRO A 100 3.17 -5.54 2.61
N LEU A 101 2.86 -4.26 2.87
CA LEU A 101 3.79 -3.14 2.84
C LEU A 101 4.06 -2.72 4.28
N PRO A 102 5.27 -2.20 4.60
CA PRO A 102 5.51 -1.69 5.95
C PRO A 102 4.55 -0.54 6.31
N ASN A 103 4.04 0.21 5.31
CA ASN A 103 2.95 1.19 5.50
C ASN A 103 1.70 0.54 6.11
N SER A 104 1.30 -0.61 5.57
CA SER A 104 0.06 -1.27 5.96
C SER A 104 0.19 -1.92 7.34
N PHE A 105 1.39 -2.33 7.75
CA PHE A 105 1.67 -2.74 9.13
C PHE A 105 1.66 -1.55 10.09
N ALA A 106 2.31 -0.46 9.72
CA ALA A 106 2.33 0.76 10.52
C ALA A 106 0.92 1.36 10.70
N LEU A 107 0.07 1.29 9.68
CA LEU A 107 -1.31 1.80 9.70
C LEU A 107 -2.14 1.21 10.86
N CYS A 108 -1.99 -0.08 11.16
CA CYS A 108 -2.63 -0.75 12.29
C CYS A 108 -2.33 -0.02 13.61
N LEU A 109 -1.04 0.22 13.87
CA LEU A 109 -0.58 0.91 15.07
C LEU A 109 -0.98 2.39 15.07
N VAL A 110 -0.92 3.07 13.93
CA VAL A 110 -1.35 4.47 13.83
C VAL A 110 -2.83 4.63 14.17
N MET A 111 -3.70 3.73 13.70
CA MET A 111 -5.13 3.74 14.05
C MET A 111 -5.35 3.51 15.55
N ILE A 112 -4.57 2.62 16.18
CA ILE A 112 -4.59 2.43 17.64
C ILE A 112 -4.10 3.70 18.37
N VAL A 113 -3.05 4.38 17.87
CA VAL A 113 -2.57 5.65 18.46
C VAL A 113 -3.69 6.68 18.45
N PHE A 114 -4.35 6.89 17.32
CA PHE A 114 -5.49 7.81 17.25
C PHE A 114 -6.62 7.37 18.17
N GLN A 115 -6.99 6.08 18.20
CA GLN A 115 -7.97 5.55 19.14
C GLN A 115 -7.64 5.91 20.60
N ARG A 116 -6.39 5.68 21.03
CA ARG A 116 -5.94 5.98 22.40
C ARG A 116 -5.94 7.47 22.72
N ILE A 117 -5.65 8.32 21.72
CA ILE A 117 -5.76 9.77 21.86
C ILE A 117 -7.22 10.19 22.08
N PHE A 118 -8.16 9.62 21.32
CA PHE A 118 -9.59 9.86 21.50
C PHE A 118 -10.13 9.37 22.85
N GLU A 119 -9.57 8.29 23.39
CA GLU A 119 -9.86 7.78 24.74
C GLU A 119 -9.14 8.56 25.86
N GLU A 120 -8.41 9.63 25.53
CA GLU A 120 -7.57 10.42 26.44
C GLU A 120 -6.46 9.61 27.16
N ARG A 121 -6.08 8.46 26.61
CA ARG A 121 -5.02 7.58 27.13
C ARG A 121 -3.66 7.91 26.48
N TYR A 122 -3.18 9.13 26.68
CA TYR A 122 -1.99 9.66 26.01
C TYR A 122 -0.72 8.83 26.26
N ARG A 123 -0.51 8.33 27.48
CA ARG A 123 0.66 7.48 27.79
C ARG A 123 0.68 6.19 26.98
N SER A 124 -0.49 5.57 26.78
CA SER A 124 -0.63 4.38 25.95
C SER A 124 -0.39 4.71 24.47
N ALA A 125 -0.91 5.85 24.01
CA ALA A 125 -0.68 6.34 22.66
C ALA A 125 0.82 6.52 22.35
N VAL A 126 1.61 7.08 23.29
CA VAL A 126 3.07 7.22 23.13
C VAL A 126 3.76 5.87 22.98
N ARG A 127 3.33 4.84 23.73
CA ARG A 127 3.91 3.48 23.63
C ARG A 127 3.72 2.91 22.22
N TYR A 128 2.49 2.94 21.70
CA TYR A 128 2.20 2.42 20.36
C TYR A 128 2.85 3.26 19.26
N ALA A 129 2.90 4.59 19.40
CA ALA A 129 3.56 5.48 18.46
C ALA A 129 5.06 5.19 18.38
N THR A 130 5.72 5.01 19.52
CA THR A 130 7.14 4.67 19.59
C THR A 130 7.42 3.32 18.96
N ALA A 131 6.62 2.29 19.28
CA ALA A 131 6.76 0.98 18.67
C ALA A 131 6.58 1.03 17.15
N CYS A 132 5.63 1.84 16.66
CA CYS A 132 5.39 2.03 15.23
C CYS A 132 6.59 2.65 14.52
N VAL A 133 7.20 3.68 15.11
CA VAL A 133 8.37 4.39 14.58
C VAL A 133 9.60 3.49 14.51
N ILE A 134 9.88 2.75 15.59
CA ILE A 134 11.10 1.95 15.71
C ILE A 134 11.05 0.66 14.89
N LEU A 135 9.87 0.03 14.81
CA LEU A 135 9.72 -1.27 14.16
C LEU A 135 9.41 -1.15 12.66
N PHE A 136 8.54 -0.22 12.28
CA PHE A 136 7.99 -0.22 10.92
C PHE A 136 8.38 0.98 10.09
N ARG A 137 8.36 2.19 10.67
CA ARG A 137 8.45 3.45 9.92
C ARG A 137 8.96 4.63 10.70
N CYS A 138 10.25 4.94 10.55
CA CYS A 138 10.86 6.10 11.19
C CYS A 138 10.25 7.44 10.74
N GLU A 139 9.73 7.55 9.52
CA GLU A 139 9.13 8.80 9.03
C GLU A 139 7.89 9.23 9.80
N LEU A 140 7.23 8.32 10.51
CA LEU A 140 6.06 8.63 11.32
C LEU A 140 6.36 9.53 12.52
N VAL A 141 7.64 9.75 12.85
CA VAL A 141 8.04 10.83 13.76
C VAL A 141 7.49 12.19 13.28
N LEU A 142 7.42 12.41 11.97
CA LEU A 142 6.87 13.64 11.39
C LEU A 142 5.35 13.78 11.60
N LEU A 143 4.64 12.67 11.83
CA LEU A 143 3.22 12.67 12.19
C LEU A 143 3.02 12.78 13.69
N PHE A 144 3.69 11.93 14.46
CA PHE A 144 3.52 11.84 15.90
C PHE A 144 4.13 13.03 16.63
N GLY A 145 5.23 13.60 16.14
CA GLY A 145 5.89 14.78 16.73
C GLY A 145 4.93 15.96 16.88
N PRO A 146 4.37 16.52 15.79
CA PRO A 146 3.39 17.60 15.86
C PRO A 146 2.13 17.22 16.66
N LEU A 147 1.69 15.97 16.56
CA LEU A 147 0.50 15.48 17.26
C LEU A 147 0.70 15.51 18.79
N PHE A 148 1.78 14.90 19.30
CA PHE A 148 2.06 14.87 20.74
C PHE A 148 2.55 16.20 21.26
N LEU A 149 3.26 17.02 20.47
CA LEU A 149 3.66 18.37 20.86
C LEU A 149 2.45 19.20 21.29
N GLY A 150 1.34 19.12 20.55
CA GLY A 150 0.09 19.78 20.94
C GLY A 150 -0.40 19.34 22.33
N TYR A 151 -0.33 18.04 22.65
CA TYR A 151 -0.77 17.51 23.96
C TYR A 151 0.21 17.80 25.09
N LEU A 152 1.51 17.95 24.80
CA LEU A 152 2.54 18.38 25.74
C LEU A 152 2.32 19.85 26.12
N VAL A 153 2.12 20.72 25.12
CA VAL A 153 1.86 22.17 25.33
C VAL A 153 0.56 22.39 26.10
N LEU A 154 -0.48 21.59 25.85
CA LEU A 154 -1.74 21.63 26.59
C LEU A 154 -1.64 21.05 28.01
N GLY A 155 -0.48 20.56 28.46
CA GLY A 155 -0.29 19.99 29.78
C GLY A 155 -0.98 18.64 30.02
N LYS A 156 -1.61 18.06 28.99
CA LYS A 156 -2.30 16.75 29.09
C LYS A 156 -1.34 15.57 29.17
N LEU A 157 -0.09 15.75 28.77
CA LEU A 157 0.97 14.76 28.81
C LEU A 157 2.22 15.37 29.44
N LYS A 158 2.76 14.72 30.47
CA LYS A 158 4.01 15.15 31.12
C LYS A 158 5.20 14.84 30.21
N THR A 159 6.10 15.80 30.02
CA THR A 159 7.35 15.65 29.24
C THR A 159 8.36 14.79 29.99
N PHE A 160 8.70 15.22 31.21
CA PHE A 160 9.74 14.65 32.06
C PHE A 160 9.17 13.81 33.21
N GLY A 161 10.05 13.02 33.84
CA GLY A 161 9.73 12.06 34.90
C GLY A 161 9.66 10.62 34.39
N PHE A 162 9.61 9.65 35.32
CA PHE A 162 9.57 8.22 34.98
C PHE A 162 8.34 7.83 34.13
N ASP A 163 7.24 8.54 34.36
CA ASP A 163 5.98 8.44 33.62
C ASP A 163 5.83 9.49 32.49
N GLY A 164 6.89 10.26 32.24
CA GLY A 164 6.94 11.24 31.17
C GLY A 164 7.00 10.59 29.80
N ALA A 165 6.57 11.33 28.78
CA ALA A 165 6.57 10.88 27.39
C ALA A 165 7.94 10.39 26.93
N ILE A 166 9.02 11.10 27.32
CA ILE A 166 10.40 10.75 26.95
C ILE A 166 10.82 9.42 27.58
N ALA A 167 10.60 9.25 28.89
CA ALA A 167 10.97 8.01 29.59
C ALA A 167 10.16 6.80 29.10
N ILE A 168 8.89 6.98 28.76
CA ILE A 168 8.08 5.94 28.13
C ILE A 168 8.63 5.61 26.73
N GLY A 169 8.92 6.63 25.93
CA GLY A 169 9.50 6.47 24.59
C GLY A 169 10.81 5.69 24.63
N VAL A 170 11.78 6.09 25.47
CA VAL A 170 13.06 5.41 25.60
C VAL A 170 12.89 3.95 26.02
N ARG A 171 12.06 3.66 27.03
CA ARG A 171 11.82 2.28 27.48
C ARG A 171 11.21 1.40 26.39
N ILE A 172 10.23 1.91 25.66
CA ILE A 172 9.59 1.16 24.59
C ILE A 172 10.53 1.01 23.39
N ALA A 173 11.28 2.05 23.02
CA ALA A 173 12.27 1.97 21.96
C ALA A 173 13.34 0.92 22.27
N ALA A 174 13.89 0.93 23.49
CA ALA A 174 14.85 -0.07 23.93
C ALA A 174 14.27 -1.50 23.87
N ALA A 175 13.04 -1.69 24.35
CA ALA A 175 12.36 -2.98 24.26
C ALA A 175 12.14 -3.43 22.80
N CYS A 176 11.65 -2.53 21.93
CA CYS A 176 11.45 -2.82 20.51
C CYS A 176 12.75 -3.17 19.79
N LEU A 177 13.85 -2.46 20.07
CA LEU A 177 15.17 -2.76 19.51
C LEU A 177 15.70 -4.11 20.02
N ALA A 178 15.53 -4.40 21.32
CA ALA A 178 15.91 -5.68 21.91
C ALA A 178 15.19 -6.88 21.28
N PHE A 179 13.98 -6.70 20.75
CA PHE A 179 13.27 -7.73 19.99
C PHE A 179 13.58 -7.71 18.49
N SER A 180 13.63 -6.54 17.85
CA SER A 180 13.82 -6.40 16.41
C SER A 180 15.21 -6.83 15.98
N ILE A 181 16.27 -6.38 16.67
CA ILE A 181 17.64 -6.66 16.25
C ILE A 181 17.91 -8.17 16.20
N PRO A 182 17.65 -8.98 17.25
CA PRO A 182 17.93 -10.42 17.20
C PRO A 182 17.11 -11.16 16.13
N ILE A 183 15.81 -10.85 16.02
CA ILE A 183 14.92 -11.50 15.05
C ILE A 183 15.34 -11.16 13.62
N ASP A 184 15.49 -9.87 13.34
CA ASP A 184 15.83 -9.41 12.00
C ASP A 184 17.24 -9.85 11.60
N SER A 185 18.19 -9.86 12.55
CA SER A 185 19.55 -10.33 12.30
C SER A 185 19.61 -11.83 11.98
N TYR A 186 18.75 -12.63 12.61
CA TYR A 186 18.62 -14.05 12.29
C TYR A 186 18.16 -14.27 10.84
N PHE A 187 17.11 -13.56 10.41
CA PHE A 187 16.60 -13.72 9.04
C PHE A 187 17.51 -13.12 7.97
N TRP A 188 18.19 -12.01 8.26
CA TRP A 188 19.13 -11.36 7.33
C TRP A 188 20.54 -11.97 7.35
N GLY A 189 20.85 -12.85 8.31
CA GLY A 189 22.17 -13.49 8.43
C GLY A 189 23.30 -12.54 8.84
N ARG A 190 22.98 -11.31 9.28
CA ARG A 190 23.93 -10.30 9.76
C ARG A 190 23.27 -9.40 10.81
N PRO A 191 24.02 -8.84 11.77
CA PRO A 191 23.49 -7.85 12.71
C PRO A 191 22.85 -6.67 11.96
N VAL A 192 21.54 -6.46 12.13
CA VAL A 192 20.81 -5.40 11.44
C VAL A 192 19.66 -4.84 12.27
N TRP A 193 19.51 -3.52 12.23
CA TRP A 193 18.26 -2.84 12.55
C TRP A 193 17.67 -2.28 11.24
N PRO A 194 16.64 -2.94 10.66
CA PRO A 194 16.19 -2.62 9.30
C PRO A 194 15.79 -1.16 9.11
N GLU A 195 15.00 -0.60 10.03
CA GLU A 195 14.55 0.80 9.91
C GLU A 195 15.70 1.81 10.11
N GLY A 196 16.73 1.45 10.88
CA GLY A 196 17.95 2.25 10.98
C GLY A 196 18.70 2.36 9.67
N GLU A 197 18.85 1.26 8.92
CA GLU A 197 19.47 1.26 7.59
C GLU A 197 18.61 2.02 6.56
N VAL A 198 17.28 1.91 6.64
CA VAL A 198 16.36 2.71 5.81
C VAL A 198 16.52 4.20 6.08
N MET A 199 16.65 4.59 7.35
CA MET A 199 16.90 5.97 7.73
C MET A 199 18.26 6.44 7.19
N PHE A 200 19.30 5.62 7.32
CA PHE A 200 20.64 5.94 6.80
C PHE A 200 20.62 6.13 5.28
N PHE A 201 20.04 5.19 4.53
CA PHE A 201 19.92 5.24 3.08
C PHE A 201 19.16 6.50 2.59
N ASN A 202 18.06 6.87 3.26
CA ASN A 202 17.24 7.99 2.81
C ASN A 202 17.77 9.35 3.25
N VAL A 203 18.24 9.47 4.50
CA VAL A 203 18.61 10.75 5.10
C VAL A 203 20.08 11.09 4.84
N ILE A 204 20.98 10.10 4.96
CA ILE A 204 22.42 10.33 4.87
C ILE A 204 22.90 10.17 3.42
N GLU A 205 22.48 9.11 2.73
CA GLU A 205 22.92 8.86 1.36
C GLU A 205 22.09 9.60 0.30
N ASN A 206 20.93 10.16 0.69
CA ASN A 206 20.02 10.93 -0.17
C ASN A 206 19.64 10.23 -1.50
N ARG A 207 19.72 8.90 -1.57
CA ARG A 207 19.41 8.11 -2.78
C ARG A 207 17.92 7.99 -3.10
N SER A 208 17.06 8.65 -2.33
CA SER A 208 15.61 8.63 -2.53
C SER A 208 15.20 9.10 -3.94
N HIS A 209 15.96 10.03 -4.54
CA HIS A 209 15.69 10.59 -5.87
C HIS A 209 15.81 9.58 -7.02
N GLU A 210 16.55 8.47 -6.85
CA GLU A 210 16.75 7.42 -7.85
C GLU A 210 15.43 6.70 -8.21
N TYR A 211 14.43 6.76 -7.33
CA TYR A 211 13.13 6.11 -7.52
C TYR A 211 12.08 7.04 -8.15
N GLY A 212 12.53 8.13 -8.76
CA GLY A 212 11.69 9.12 -9.43
C GLY A 212 11.21 10.23 -8.47
N THR A 213 11.07 11.43 -9.02
CA THR A 213 10.78 12.64 -8.26
C THR A 213 9.45 13.27 -8.68
N HIS A 214 8.75 13.84 -7.71
CA HIS A 214 7.53 14.61 -7.97
C HIS A 214 7.61 16.02 -7.39
N PRO A 215 6.87 16.99 -7.96
CA PRO A 215 6.83 18.37 -7.47
C PRO A 215 6.47 18.46 -5.99
N TYR A 216 6.89 19.55 -5.34
CA TYR A 216 6.72 19.75 -3.90
C TYR A 216 5.27 19.53 -3.45
N PHE A 217 4.30 20.25 -4.03
CA PHE A 217 2.89 20.16 -3.62
C PHE A 217 2.11 18.95 -4.17
N TRP A 218 2.78 17.95 -4.75
CA TRP A 218 2.13 16.78 -5.39
C TRP A 218 1.15 16.06 -4.47
N TYR A 219 1.45 15.99 -3.18
CA TYR A 219 0.53 15.40 -2.21
C TYR A 219 -0.80 16.16 -2.11
N PHE A 220 -0.80 17.49 -2.19
CA PHE A 220 -1.99 18.31 -2.02
C PHE A 220 -2.86 18.38 -3.28
N TYR A 221 -2.25 18.62 -4.45
CA TYR A 221 -3.04 18.74 -5.69
C TYR A 221 -3.35 17.39 -6.35
N SER A 222 -2.60 16.32 -6.04
CA SER A 222 -2.72 15.03 -6.73
C SER A 222 -3.05 13.86 -5.81
N ALA A 223 -2.26 13.61 -4.76
CA ALA A 223 -2.43 12.40 -3.95
C ALA A 223 -3.70 12.46 -3.07
N LEU A 224 -3.85 13.53 -2.27
CA LEU A 224 -5.00 13.72 -1.37
C LEU A 224 -6.34 13.72 -2.12
N PRO A 225 -6.53 14.46 -3.23
CA PRO A 225 -7.77 14.40 -4.00
C PRO A 225 -8.06 13.02 -4.57
N ARG A 226 -7.03 12.29 -5.03
CA ARG A 226 -7.20 10.90 -5.52
C ARG A 226 -7.57 9.92 -4.42
N CYS A 227 -7.07 10.12 -3.19
CA CYS A 227 -7.43 9.30 -2.04
C CYS A 227 -8.85 9.56 -1.55
N LEU A 228 -9.20 10.84 -1.39
CA LEU A 228 -10.45 11.28 -0.77
C LEU A 228 -11.61 11.38 -1.76
N LEU A 229 -11.33 11.40 -3.07
CA LEU A 229 -12.30 11.57 -4.13
C LEU A 229 -13.13 12.84 -3.89
N THR A 230 -14.46 12.79 -4.06
CA THR A 230 -15.31 13.96 -3.86
C THR A 230 -15.40 14.39 -2.39
N SER A 231 -15.01 13.53 -1.44
CA SER A 231 -15.00 13.87 -0.01
C SER A 231 -13.96 14.95 0.33
N VAL A 232 -12.98 15.21 -0.55
CA VAL A 232 -11.98 16.28 -0.36
C VAL A 232 -12.64 17.65 -0.17
N PHE A 233 -13.72 17.93 -0.91
CA PHE A 233 -14.44 19.21 -0.84
C PHE A 233 -15.19 19.40 0.49
N LEU A 234 -15.47 18.31 1.21
CA LEU A 234 -16.17 18.34 2.49
C LEU A 234 -15.21 18.53 3.68
N VAL A 235 -13.90 18.33 3.49
CA VAL A 235 -12.90 18.45 4.56
C VAL A 235 -12.85 19.86 5.16
N PRO A 236 -12.77 20.96 4.37
CA PRO A 236 -12.76 22.31 4.94
C PRO A 236 -14.08 22.62 5.67
N LEU A 237 -15.21 22.17 5.14
CA LEU A 237 -16.53 22.35 5.75
C LEU A 237 -16.65 21.62 7.10
N GLY A 238 -16.00 20.48 7.24
CA GLY A 238 -15.86 19.76 8.51
C GLY A 238 -15.08 20.54 9.56
N CYS A 239 -13.99 21.18 9.15
CA CYS A 239 -13.17 22.03 10.03
C CYS A 239 -13.93 23.25 10.54
N LEU A 240 -14.71 23.89 9.66
CA LEU A 240 -15.57 25.02 10.02
C LEU A 240 -16.76 24.60 10.89
N SER A 241 -17.19 23.34 10.77
CA SER A 241 -18.30 22.83 11.56
C SER A 241 -17.92 22.57 13.02
N ASP A 242 -16.82 21.88 13.28
CA ASP A 242 -16.47 21.46 14.64
C ASP A 242 -15.02 21.82 14.98
N TYR A 243 -14.85 22.67 16.00
CA TYR A 243 -13.54 23.15 16.46
C TYR A 243 -12.60 22.03 16.92
N ARG A 244 -13.12 20.83 17.19
CA ARG A 244 -12.31 19.66 17.59
C ARG A 244 -11.61 19.01 16.40
N VAL A 245 -12.16 19.14 15.19
CA VAL A 245 -11.60 18.53 13.97
C VAL A 245 -10.21 19.10 13.62
N PRO A 246 -10.01 20.43 13.57
CA PRO A 246 -8.69 21.02 13.29
C PRO A 246 -7.59 20.53 14.24
N LYS A 247 -7.90 20.26 15.52
CA LYS A 247 -6.91 19.81 16.52
C LYS A 247 -6.19 18.52 16.12
N ILE A 248 -6.84 17.66 15.31
CA ILE A 248 -6.29 16.37 14.87
C ILE A 248 -5.92 16.40 13.39
N LEU A 249 -6.64 17.19 12.59
CA LEU A 249 -6.37 17.35 11.17
C LEU A 249 -5.09 18.17 10.92
N VAL A 250 -4.83 19.23 11.69
CA VAL A 250 -3.66 20.10 11.49
C VAL A 250 -2.34 19.33 11.65
N PRO A 251 -2.12 18.50 12.68
CA PRO A 251 -0.94 17.63 12.74
C PRO A 251 -0.81 16.70 11.54
N SER A 252 -1.93 16.16 11.04
CA SER A 252 -1.94 15.29 9.86
C SER A 252 -1.60 16.04 8.57
N ALA A 253 -2.04 17.29 8.43
CA ALA A 253 -1.68 18.16 7.31
C ALA A 253 -0.22 18.63 7.40
N CYS A 254 0.26 18.93 8.61
CA CYS A 254 1.66 19.26 8.90
C CYS A 254 2.58 18.11 8.50
N PHE A 255 2.22 16.86 8.83
CA PHE A 255 2.93 15.68 8.36
C PHE A 255 3.07 15.64 6.84
N ILE A 256 1.97 15.83 6.10
CA ILE A 256 2.00 15.81 4.62
C ILE A 256 2.87 16.94 4.08
N PHE A 257 2.81 18.13 4.68
CA PHE A 257 3.64 19.26 4.31
C PHE A 257 5.13 18.98 4.55
N LEU A 258 5.50 18.49 5.73
CA LEU A 258 6.89 18.12 6.06
C LEU A 258 7.40 16.98 5.18
N TYR A 259 6.54 16.00 4.88
CA TYR A 259 6.89 14.89 4.00
C TYR A 259 7.03 15.31 2.52
N SER A 260 6.42 16.44 2.13
CA SER A 260 6.48 16.98 0.77
C SER A 260 7.87 17.49 0.37
N PHE A 261 8.75 17.74 1.34
CA PHE A 261 10.16 18.11 1.09
C PHE A 261 10.98 16.96 0.49
N LEU A 262 10.55 15.70 0.66
CA LEU A 262 11.24 14.56 0.07
C LEU A 262 11.03 14.52 -1.46
N PRO A 263 12.09 14.34 -2.27
CA PRO A 263 11.97 14.31 -3.73
C PRO A 263 11.06 13.18 -4.22
N HIS A 264 11.26 11.98 -3.66
CA HIS A 264 10.46 10.80 -3.98
C HIS A 264 9.16 10.80 -3.19
N LYS A 265 8.06 10.64 -3.92
CA LYS A 265 6.72 10.73 -3.36
C LYS A 265 5.87 9.58 -3.87
N GLU A 266 5.19 8.93 -2.95
CA GLU A 266 4.21 7.91 -3.27
C GLU A 266 2.98 8.10 -2.39
N LEU A 267 1.82 7.75 -2.94
CA LEU A 267 0.54 7.89 -2.25
C LEU A 267 0.48 7.04 -0.97
N ARG A 268 1.15 5.87 -0.97
CA ARG A 268 1.17 4.97 0.19
C ARG A 268 1.79 5.61 1.44
N PHE A 269 2.68 6.60 1.30
CA PHE A 269 3.35 7.24 2.43
C PHE A 269 2.43 8.14 3.27
N ILE A 270 1.32 8.62 2.69
CA ILE A 270 0.35 9.47 3.40
C ILE A 270 -0.91 8.71 3.85
N ILE A 271 -0.95 7.39 3.68
CA ILE A 271 -2.18 6.62 3.90
C ILE A 271 -2.73 6.74 5.33
N TYR A 272 -1.84 6.98 6.30
CA TYR A 272 -2.17 7.12 7.71
C TYR A 272 -3.10 8.29 8.03
N THR A 273 -3.05 9.33 7.19
CA THR A 273 -3.85 10.54 7.40
C THR A 273 -5.25 10.41 6.81
N ILE A 274 -5.46 9.50 5.85
CA ILE A 274 -6.72 9.38 5.12
C ILE A 274 -7.93 9.20 6.06
N PRO A 275 -7.90 8.35 7.10
CA PRO A 275 -8.99 8.26 8.06
C PRO A 275 -9.30 9.57 8.81
N ILE A 276 -8.29 10.41 9.06
CA ILE A 276 -8.45 11.70 9.74
C ILE A 276 -9.06 12.75 8.81
N PHE A 277 -8.63 12.79 7.55
CA PHE A 277 -9.27 13.63 6.54
C PHE A 277 -10.72 13.19 6.27
N SER A 278 -10.97 11.89 6.18
CA SER A 278 -12.32 11.33 6.05
C SER A 278 -13.19 11.60 7.27
N LEU A 279 -12.62 11.68 8.47
CA LEU A 279 -13.33 12.10 9.69
C LEU A 279 -13.83 13.55 9.58
N ALA A 280 -13.02 14.47 9.07
CA ALA A 280 -13.44 15.86 8.86
C ALA A 280 -14.68 15.94 7.95
N ALA A 281 -14.64 15.24 6.81
CA ALA A 281 -15.78 15.14 5.91
C ALA A 281 -17.00 14.50 6.60
N ALA A 282 -16.79 13.43 7.38
CA ALA A 282 -17.87 12.74 8.10
C ALA A 282 -18.59 13.61 9.13
N VAL A 283 -17.88 14.48 9.84
CA VAL A 283 -18.47 15.43 10.80
C VAL A 283 -19.44 16.39 10.12
N PHE A 284 -19.05 16.92 8.95
CA PHE A 284 -19.94 17.77 8.16
C PHE A 284 -21.18 16.99 7.69
N CYS A 285 -20.98 15.79 7.13
CA CYS A 285 -22.07 14.94 6.67
C CYS A 285 -23.08 14.64 7.78
N ALA A 286 -22.60 14.24 8.96
CA ALA A 286 -23.44 13.95 10.11
C ALA A 286 -24.24 15.17 10.57
N ARG A 287 -23.61 16.36 10.62
CA ARG A 287 -24.30 17.59 11.02
C ARG A 287 -25.44 17.96 10.07
N ILE A 288 -25.23 17.84 8.77
CA ILE A 288 -26.28 18.10 7.77
C ILE A 288 -27.39 17.05 7.87
N TYR A 289 -27.04 15.77 8.00
CA TYR A 289 -28.00 14.68 8.12
C TYR A 289 -28.92 14.84 9.34
N VAL A 290 -28.37 15.16 10.51
CA VAL A 290 -29.15 15.39 11.74
C VAL A 290 -30.09 16.60 11.60
N ASN A 291 -29.63 17.65 10.92
CA ASN A 291 -30.41 18.88 10.75
C ASN A 291 -31.23 18.96 9.45
N ARG A 292 -31.37 17.84 8.72
CA ARG A 292 -31.95 17.81 7.36
C ARG A 292 -33.38 18.32 7.24
N ARG A 293 -34.17 18.23 8.32
CA ARG A 293 -35.59 18.66 8.34
C ARG A 293 -35.79 20.13 8.73
N LYS A 294 -34.74 20.84 9.14
CA LYS A 294 -34.85 22.21 9.66
C LYS A 294 -34.95 23.29 8.58
N SER A 295 -34.51 23.02 7.35
CA SER A 295 -34.51 23.99 6.25
C SER A 295 -34.46 23.27 4.90
N PHE A 296 -35.09 23.85 3.88
CA PHE A 296 -35.02 23.37 2.49
C PHE A 296 -33.56 23.26 2.00
N VAL A 297 -32.71 24.25 2.32
CA VAL A 297 -31.29 24.23 1.95
C VAL A 297 -30.57 23.03 2.56
N ARG A 298 -30.84 22.71 3.85
CA ARG A 298 -30.23 21.54 4.52
C ARG A 298 -30.75 20.22 3.95
N LYS A 299 -32.01 20.17 3.51
CA LYS A 299 -32.57 19.02 2.80
C LYS A 299 -31.85 18.82 1.46
N LEU A 300 -31.61 19.89 0.70
CA LEU A 300 -30.86 19.86 -0.55
C LEU A 300 -29.41 19.41 -0.34
N LEU A 301 -28.71 19.97 0.66
CA LEU A 301 -27.36 19.56 1.04
C LEU A 301 -27.29 18.08 1.44
N ASN A 302 -28.32 17.55 2.09
CA ASN A 302 -28.41 16.13 2.42
C ASN A 302 -28.50 15.25 1.16
N TYR A 303 -29.26 15.65 0.14
CA TYR A 303 -29.23 14.98 -1.16
C TYR A 303 -27.84 15.07 -1.82
N GLY A 304 -27.17 16.22 -1.68
CA GLY A 304 -25.78 16.40 -2.11
C GLY A 304 -24.81 15.40 -1.45
N ILE A 305 -24.95 15.13 -0.15
CA ILE A 305 -24.13 14.12 0.56
C ILE A 305 -24.36 12.72 0.01
N ILE A 306 -25.61 12.35 -0.27
CA ILE A 306 -25.96 11.05 -0.86
C ILE A 306 -25.33 10.95 -2.26
N LEU A 307 -25.47 11.99 -3.08
CA LEU A 307 -24.86 12.06 -4.41
C LEU A 307 -23.33 11.92 -4.35
N HIS A 308 -22.67 12.58 -3.40
CA HIS A 308 -21.21 12.47 -3.22
C HIS A 308 -20.78 11.01 -2.94
N LEU A 309 -21.54 10.27 -2.12
CA LEU A 309 -21.24 8.86 -1.85
C LEU A 309 -21.41 7.99 -3.10
N ILE A 310 -22.48 8.25 -3.88
CA ILE A 310 -22.72 7.55 -5.16
C ILE A 310 -21.57 7.82 -6.13
N VAL A 311 -21.13 9.07 -6.27
CA VAL A 311 -20.01 9.44 -7.14
C VAL A 311 -18.71 8.79 -6.65
N ASN A 312 -18.44 8.77 -5.35
CA ASN A 312 -17.26 8.06 -4.81
C ASN A 312 -17.30 6.56 -5.14
N VAL A 313 -18.45 5.90 -4.99
CA VAL A 313 -18.60 4.48 -5.34
C VAL A 313 -18.36 4.27 -6.84
N ALA A 314 -18.92 5.12 -7.71
CA ALA A 314 -18.69 5.05 -9.15
C ALA A 314 -17.20 5.22 -9.52
N CYS A 315 -16.53 6.22 -8.95
CA CYS A 315 -15.09 6.44 -9.12
C CYS A 315 -14.27 5.26 -8.59
N THR A 316 -14.64 4.71 -7.43
CA THR A 316 -13.95 3.54 -6.85
C THR A 316 -14.11 2.30 -7.70
N SER A 317 -15.29 2.05 -8.27
CA SER A 317 -15.51 0.97 -9.24
C SER A 317 -14.65 1.13 -10.49
N LEU A 318 -14.52 2.37 -11.00
CA LEU A 318 -13.64 2.67 -12.14
C LEU A 318 -12.17 2.39 -11.80
N PHE A 319 -11.69 2.87 -10.64
CA PHE A 319 -10.31 2.60 -10.20
C PHE A 319 -10.06 1.11 -9.96
N LEU A 320 -11.04 0.37 -9.47
CA LEU A 320 -10.96 -1.08 -9.29
C LEU A 320 -10.80 -1.79 -10.64
N LEU A 321 -11.59 -1.40 -11.65
CA LEU A 321 -11.48 -1.93 -13.00
C LEU A 321 -10.10 -1.65 -13.60
N ILE A 322 -9.60 -0.41 -13.48
CA ILE A 322 -8.26 -0.04 -13.95
C ILE A 322 -7.18 -0.85 -13.22
N ALA A 323 -7.26 -0.92 -11.90
CA ALA A 323 -6.27 -1.63 -11.09
C ALA A 323 -6.23 -3.13 -11.37
N SER A 324 -7.36 -3.74 -11.74
CA SER A 324 -7.39 -5.15 -12.17
C SER A 324 -6.56 -5.44 -13.43
N LYS A 325 -6.31 -4.40 -14.25
CA LYS A 325 -5.56 -4.47 -15.51
C LYS A 325 -4.15 -3.89 -15.42
N ASN A 326 -3.66 -3.61 -14.21
CA ASN A 326 -2.32 -3.06 -13.96
C ASN A 326 -1.28 -4.14 -13.57
N TYR A 327 -1.57 -5.42 -13.83
CA TYR A 327 -0.70 -6.56 -13.48
C TYR A 327 -0.27 -7.42 -14.68
N PRO A 328 0.24 -6.82 -15.77
CA PRO A 328 0.59 -7.57 -16.99
C PRO A 328 1.68 -8.63 -16.78
N GLY A 329 2.62 -8.43 -15.86
CA GLY A 329 3.65 -9.43 -15.55
C GLY A 329 3.06 -10.71 -14.94
N TYR A 330 2.08 -10.58 -14.03
CA TYR A 330 1.37 -11.73 -13.48
C TYR A 330 0.56 -12.48 -14.53
N ASP A 331 -0.18 -11.74 -15.37
CA ASP A 331 -0.99 -12.32 -16.45
C ASP A 331 -0.11 -13.05 -17.47
N ALA A 332 1.03 -12.44 -17.84
CA ALA A 332 2.03 -13.05 -18.71
C ALA A 332 2.51 -14.38 -18.15
N LEU A 333 3.05 -14.37 -16.93
CA LEU A 333 3.59 -15.58 -16.29
C LEU A 333 2.54 -16.67 -16.10
N THR A 334 1.30 -16.30 -15.75
CA THR A 334 0.21 -17.26 -15.58
C THR A 334 -0.16 -17.91 -16.92
N PHE A 335 -0.22 -17.13 -17.99
CA PHE A 335 -0.48 -17.66 -19.33
C PHE A 335 0.64 -18.60 -19.81
N LEU A 336 1.91 -18.24 -19.59
CA LEU A 336 3.06 -19.10 -19.91
C LEU A 336 2.94 -20.47 -19.24
N GLN A 337 2.73 -20.47 -17.92
CA GLN A 337 2.65 -21.70 -17.12
C GLN A 337 1.43 -22.54 -17.47
N HIS A 338 0.31 -21.91 -17.86
CA HIS A 338 -0.89 -22.61 -18.30
C HIS A 338 -0.69 -23.27 -19.67
N HIS A 339 -0.11 -22.55 -20.63
CA HIS A 339 0.11 -23.06 -21.99
C HIS A 339 1.15 -24.19 -22.01
N HIS A 340 2.19 -24.09 -21.16
CA HIS A 340 3.23 -25.10 -21.00
C HIS A 340 3.01 -26.05 -19.81
N ARG A 341 1.74 -26.28 -19.41
CA ARG A 341 1.41 -27.17 -18.29
C ARG A 341 1.87 -28.62 -18.46
N PHE A 342 2.05 -29.08 -19.70
CA PHE A 342 2.58 -30.42 -19.98
C PHE A 342 4.10 -30.53 -19.69
N ASP A 343 4.80 -29.39 -19.66
CA ASP A 343 6.21 -29.28 -19.27
C ASP A 343 6.38 -28.98 -17.77
N ALA A 344 5.32 -29.09 -16.96
CA ALA A 344 5.33 -28.73 -15.53
C ALA A 344 6.40 -29.47 -14.70
N ARG A 345 6.77 -30.69 -15.10
CA ARG A 345 7.78 -31.51 -14.41
C ARG A 345 9.18 -31.39 -15.02
N LYS A 346 9.34 -30.65 -16.12
CA LYS A 346 10.62 -30.49 -16.80
C LYS A 346 11.38 -29.29 -16.20
N PRO A 347 12.72 -29.33 -16.18
CA PRO A 347 13.52 -28.19 -15.78
C PRO A 347 13.47 -27.11 -16.86
N VAL A 348 12.55 -26.16 -16.70
CA VAL A 348 12.37 -25.01 -17.60
C VAL A 348 12.95 -23.77 -16.94
N THR A 349 13.73 -22.99 -17.67
CA THR A 349 14.35 -21.75 -17.18
C THR A 349 13.60 -20.52 -17.66
N VAL A 350 13.20 -19.65 -16.74
CA VAL A 350 12.42 -18.44 -17.04
C VAL A 350 13.09 -17.21 -16.44
N TYR A 351 13.46 -16.26 -17.29
CA TYR A 351 13.90 -14.94 -16.85
C TYR A 351 12.69 -14.03 -16.64
N VAL A 352 12.68 -13.27 -15.55
CA VAL A 352 11.66 -12.28 -15.22
C VAL A 352 12.36 -10.94 -15.03
N ASP A 353 12.01 -9.98 -15.88
CA ASP A 353 12.56 -8.64 -15.77
C ASP A 353 11.96 -7.84 -14.60
N ASN A 354 12.60 -6.71 -14.27
CA ASN A 354 12.19 -5.88 -13.14
C ASN A 354 10.76 -5.32 -13.33
N ALA A 355 10.37 -4.94 -14.56
CA ALA A 355 9.03 -4.43 -14.81
C ALA A 355 7.95 -5.51 -14.61
N CYS A 356 8.17 -6.76 -15.03
CA CYS A 356 7.25 -7.87 -14.72
C CYS A 356 7.24 -8.20 -13.22
N ALA A 357 8.41 -8.17 -12.56
CA ALA A 357 8.50 -8.37 -11.11
C ALA A 357 7.65 -7.33 -10.34
N GLN A 358 7.70 -6.07 -10.75
CA GLN A 358 6.92 -4.98 -10.15
C GLN A 358 5.42 -5.02 -10.52
N THR A 359 5.06 -5.67 -11.63
CA THR A 359 3.67 -5.81 -12.12
C THR A 359 3.04 -7.17 -11.80
N GLY A 360 3.43 -7.79 -10.69
CA GLY A 360 2.70 -8.88 -10.04
C GLY A 360 3.39 -10.23 -10.02
N VAL A 361 4.59 -10.37 -10.61
CA VAL A 361 5.35 -11.62 -10.53
C VAL A 361 5.99 -11.79 -9.13
N SER A 362 5.44 -12.70 -8.35
CA SER A 362 5.95 -13.11 -7.03
C SER A 362 6.14 -14.62 -6.96
N ARG A 363 6.84 -15.12 -5.95
CA ARG A 363 6.97 -16.58 -5.74
C ARG A 363 5.64 -17.31 -5.55
N PHE A 364 4.61 -16.61 -5.08
CA PHE A 364 3.26 -17.19 -4.99
C PHE A 364 2.65 -17.45 -6.36
N ALA A 365 3.16 -16.83 -7.44
CA ALA A 365 2.75 -17.07 -8.82
C ALA A 365 3.50 -18.24 -9.48
N TYR A 366 4.52 -18.81 -8.84
CA TYR A 366 5.26 -19.96 -9.37
C TYR A 366 4.49 -21.25 -9.10
N LEU A 367 3.79 -21.74 -10.13
CA LEU A 367 2.93 -22.91 -10.07
C LEU A 367 3.72 -24.22 -10.17
N HIS A 368 4.81 -24.21 -10.96
CA HIS A 368 5.61 -25.41 -11.25
C HIS A 368 6.93 -25.38 -10.49
N ASP A 369 7.12 -26.30 -9.55
CA ASP A 369 8.33 -26.35 -8.70
C ASP A 369 9.60 -26.78 -9.45
N ALA A 370 9.46 -27.48 -10.58
CA ALA A 370 10.60 -27.88 -11.42
C ALA A 370 11.16 -26.72 -12.25
N TRP A 371 10.43 -25.60 -12.36
CA TRP A 371 10.85 -24.45 -13.14
C TRP A 371 11.78 -23.53 -12.35
N ILE A 372 12.82 -23.05 -13.00
CA ILE A 372 13.85 -22.19 -12.40
C ILE A 372 13.60 -20.76 -12.87
N PHE A 373 13.23 -19.89 -11.93
CA PHE A 373 12.98 -18.48 -12.18
C PHE A 373 14.20 -17.63 -11.79
N ASN A 374 14.67 -16.80 -12.71
CA ASN A 374 15.78 -15.88 -12.49
C ASN A 374 15.31 -14.42 -12.64
N LYS A 375 15.68 -13.56 -11.69
CA LYS A 375 15.37 -12.12 -11.63
C LYS A 375 16.62 -11.25 -11.50
N THR A 376 17.80 -11.79 -11.81
CA THR A 376 19.05 -11.02 -11.72
C THR A 376 18.94 -9.77 -12.58
N GLU A 377 19.10 -8.62 -11.95
CA GLU A 377 19.03 -7.32 -12.62
C GLU A 377 20.29 -7.07 -13.46
N ASN A 378 20.20 -6.17 -14.44
CA ASN A 378 21.32 -5.70 -15.28
C ASN A 378 22.00 -6.75 -16.17
N LEU A 379 21.31 -7.84 -16.53
CA LEU A 379 21.77 -8.79 -17.54
C LEU A 379 21.72 -8.17 -18.95
N LYS A 380 22.76 -8.43 -19.75
CA LYS A 380 22.76 -8.01 -21.16
C LYS A 380 21.88 -8.96 -21.99
N PRO A 381 21.36 -8.52 -23.16
CA PRO A 381 20.58 -9.39 -24.04
C PRO A 381 21.30 -10.70 -24.43
N GLU A 382 22.63 -10.66 -24.50
CA GLU A 382 23.49 -11.83 -24.79
C GLU A 382 23.44 -12.87 -23.66
N ASP A 383 23.43 -12.44 -22.41
CA ASP A 383 23.35 -13.33 -21.25
C ASP A 383 22.00 -14.05 -21.20
N LEU A 384 20.95 -13.38 -21.70
CA LEU A 384 19.57 -13.87 -21.73
C LEU A 384 19.33 -14.98 -22.75
N GLN A 385 20.28 -15.26 -23.66
CA GLN A 385 20.15 -16.27 -24.71
C GLN A 385 19.93 -17.70 -24.17
N HIS A 386 20.37 -17.97 -22.94
CA HIS A 386 20.35 -19.31 -22.33
C HIS A 386 19.01 -19.68 -21.70
N PHE A 387 18.14 -18.69 -21.44
CA PHE A 387 16.83 -18.96 -20.85
C PHE A 387 15.85 -19.49 -21.89
N ASP A 388 15.04 -20.46 -21.49
CA ASP A 388 13.99 -21.04 -22.32
C ASP A 388 12.89 -20.03 -22.62
N PHE A 389 12.51 -19.24 -21.60
CA PHE A 389 11.52 -18.19 -21.71
C PHE A 389 12.00 -16.88 -21.09
N LEU A 390 11.64 -15.77 -21.73
CA LEU A 390 11.85 -14.41 -21.22
C LEU A 390 10.49 -13.77 -20.95
N THR A 391 10.31 -13.24 -19.75
CA THR A 391 9.16 -12.41 -19.35
C THR A 391 9.66 -10.97 -19.26
N LEU A 392 9.28 -10.16 -20.25
CA LEU A 392 9.74 -8.78 -20.40
C LEU A 392 8.56 -7.82 -20.25
N GLY A 393 8.76 -6.71 -19.56
CA GLY A 393 7.75 -5.71 -19.29
C GLY A 393 8.25 -4.30 -19.58
N THR A 394 7.32 -3.37 -19.72
CA THR A 394 7.68 -1.94 -19.82
C THR A 394 6.61 -1.07 -19.19
N TYR A 395 7.03 0.08 -18.67
CA TYR A 395 6.13 1.17 -18.32
C TYR A 395 5.80 2.06 -19.53
N GLY A 396 6.65 2.03 -20.58
CA GLY A 396 6.51 2.81 -21.82
C GLY A 396 5.55 2.17 -22.84
N SER A 397 5.55 2.67 -24.08
CA SER A 397 4.70 2.14 -25.16
C SER A 397 5.44 1.27 -26.20
N ASN A 398 6.76 1.15 -26.08
CA ASN A 398 7.61 0.69 -27.19
C ASN A 398 8.08 -0.75 -26.99
N LEU A 399 7.37 -1.55 -26.19
CA LEU A 399 7.78 -2.93 -25.86
C LEU A 399 8.00 -3.76 -27.12
N ARG A 400 7.09 -3.65 -28.08
CA ARG A 400 7.14 -4.43 -29.31
C ARG A 400 8.36 -4.12 -30.15
N GLU A 401 8.67 -2.84 -30.31
CA GLU A 401 9.86 -2.36 -31.01
C GLU A 401 11.14 -2.84 -30.29
N GLU A 402 11.17 -2.79 -28.96
CA GLU A 402 12.31 -3.28 -28.16
C GLU A 402 12.51 -4.79 -28.30
N VAL A 403 11.43 -5.57 -28.30
CA VAL A 403 11.45 -7.01 -28.54
C VAL A 403 11.98 -7.32 -29.94
N GLU A 404 11.43 -6.64 -30.95
CA GLU A 404 11.77 -6.85 -32.36
C GLU A 404 13.23 -6.52 -32.66
N THR A 405 13.77 -5.47 -32.05
CA THR A 405 15.15 -5.01 -32.26
C THR A 405 16.20 -5.81 -31.47
N LYS A 406 15.93 -6.15 -30.20
CA LYS A 406 16.97 -6.69 -29.30
C LYS A 406 16.95 -8.21 -29.15
N PHE A 407 15.78 -8.85 -29.24
CA PHE A 407 15.61 -10.24 -28.78
C PHE A 407 15.29 -11.24 -29.89
N MET A 408 14.90 -10.76 -31.08
CA MET A 408 14.51 -11.60 -32.22
C MET A 408 15.62 -12.48 -32.77
N LYS A 409 16.89 -12.25 -32.41
CA LYS A 409 18.02 -13.10 -32.82
C LYS A 409 17.86 -14.51 -32.23
N TYR A 410 17.71 -14.61 -30.92
CA TYR A 410 17.71 -15.87 -30.15
C TYR A 410 16.31 -16.32 -29.70
N HIS A 411 15.38 -15.40 -29.51
CA HIS A 411 14.03 -15.68 -29.05
C HIS A 411 12.98 -15.28 -30.09
N ARG A 412 11.79 -15.87 -30.00
CA ARG A 412 10.60 -15.49 -30.78
C ARG A 412 9.48 -15.07 -29.82
N PRO A 413 8.70 -14.02 -30.12
CA PRO A 413 7.56 -13.65 -29.30
C PRO A 413 6.48 -14.74 -29.37
N LEU A 414 6.01 -15.18 -28.21
CA LEU A 414 4.86 -16.05 -28.10
C LEU A 414 3.56 -15.23 -28.08
N PHE A 415 3.50 -14.22 -27.22
CA PHE A 415 2.34 -13.32 -27.11
C PHE A 415 2.69 -12.05 -26.32
N PHE A 416 1.84 -11.05 -26.48
CA PHE A 416 1.88 -9.78 -25.76
C PHE A 416 0.65 -9.67 -24.85
N VAL A 417 0.85 -9.09 -23.67
CA VAL A 417 -0.20 -8.84 -22.69
C VAL A 417 -0.53 -7.35 -22.68
N ASN A 418 -1.81 -7.07 -22.94
CA ASN A 418 -2.35 -5.73 -22.92
C ASN A 418 -2.69 -5.30 -21.49
N ALA A 419 -2.21 -4.13 -21.09
CA ALA A 419 -2.51 -3.50 -19.82
C ALA A 419 -3.02 -2.07 -20.01
N PHE A 420 -3.60 -1.51 -18.96
CA PHE A 420 -4.08 -0.13 -18.98
C PHE A 420 -2.93 0.83 -19.33
N HIS A 421 -3.18 1.78 -20.23
CA HIS A 421 -2.22 2.80 -20.60
C HIS A 421 -2.70 4.19 -20.24
N GLU A 422 -3.85 4.60 -20.78
CA GLU A 422 -4.39 5.93 -20.59
C GLU A 422 -5.90 5.95 -20.76
N TYR A 423 -6.50 7.04 -20.31
CA TYR A 423 -7.91 7.33 -20.48
C TYR A 423 -8.08 8.41 -21.54
N LYS A 424 -8.90 8.13 -22.56
CA LYS A 424 -9.25 9.11 -23.60
C LYS A 424 -10.72 9.44 -23.54
N ILE A 425 -11.00 10.74 -23.59
CA ILE A 425 -12.34 11.25 -23.75
C ILE A 425 -12.63 11.29 -25.26
N LYS A 426 -13.65 10.57 -25.73
CA LYS A 426 -14.11 10.63 -27.11
C LYS A 426 -15.43 11.38 -27.20
N THR A 427 -15.63 12.07 -28.31
CA THR A 427 -16.88 12.78 -28.62
C THR A 427 -17.75 11.95 -29.57
N SER A 428 -19.06 11.88 -29.30
CA SER A 428 -20.07 11.23 -30.14
C SER A 428 -21.04 12.26 -30.70
N LYS A 429 -21.63 11.98 -31.87
CA LYS A 429 -22.72 12.79 -32.45
C LYS A 429 -24.05 12.56 -31.74
N SER A 430 -24.22 11.42 -31.07
CA SER A 430 -25.41 11.06 -30.30
C SER A 430 -25.11 10.95 -28.80
N PHE A 431 -26.13 11.14 -27.96
CA PHE A 431 -25.97 11.07 -26.51
C PHE A 431 -25.52 9.66 -26.06
N PRO A 432 -24.50 9.53 -25.20
CA PRO A 432 -23.71 10.61 -24.58
C PRO A 432 -22.70 11.23 -25.56
N TRP A 433 -22.76 12.57 -25.70
CA TRP A 433 -21.88 13.34 -26.61
C TRP A 433 -20.40 13.25 -26.26
N VAL A 434 -20.09 12.88 -25.03
CA VAL A 434 -18.73 12.71 -24.53
C VAL A 434 -18.73 11.43 -23.72
N TYR A 435 -17.87 10.48 -24.07
CA TYR A 435 -17.75 9.23 -23.34
C TYR A 435 -16.30 8.82 -23.04
N PRO A 436 -16.04 8.29 -21.83
CA PRO A 436 -14.84 7.53 -21.48
C PRO A 436 -14.45 6.48 -22.51
N THR A 437 -13.16 6.40 -22.87
CA THR A 437 -12.58 5.17 -23.43
C THR A 437 -11.26 4.85 -22.74
N ILE A 438 -11.13 3.60 -22.32
CA ILE A 438 -9.89 3.06 -21.75
C ILE A 438 -9.04 2.54 -22.90
N VAL A 439 -7.81 3.03 -23.00
CA VAL A 439 -6.84 2.56 -23.99
C VAL A 439 -5.92 1.53 -23.34
N TYR A 440 -5.85 0.37 -23.96
CA TYR A 440 -4.92 -0.70 -23.59
C TYR A 440 -3.74 -0.71 -24.55
N LYS A 441 -2.54 -0.99 -24.04
CA LYS A 441 -1.32 -1.21 -24.84
C LYS A 441 -0.59 -2.44 -24.35
N GLU A 442 0.25 -3.00 -25.21
CA GLU A 442 1.14 -4.10 -24.88
C GLU A 442 2.18 -3.62 -23.84
N LYS A 443 2.16 -4.24 -22.65
CA LYS A 443 3.01 -3.84 -21.50
C LYS A 443 3.83 -4.98 -20.93
N ALA A 444 3.50 -6.23 -21.25
CA ALA A 444 4.38 -7.37 -21.04
C ALA A 444 4.39 -8.26 -22.28
N ALA A 445 5.48 -8.98 -22.47
CA ALA A 445 5.71 -9.88 -23.57
C ALA A 445 6.38 -11.14 -23.05
N ILE A 446 6.05 -12.26 -23.68
CA ILE A 446 6.74 -13.52 -23.44
C ILE A 446 7.44 -13.95 -24.70
N LEU A 447 8.73 -14.21 -24.56
CA LEU A 447 9.57 -14.71 -25.64
C LEU A 447 9.97 -16.15 -25.34
N LYS A 448 9.94 -17.00 -26.36
CA LYS A 448 10.40 -18.39 -26.31
C LYS A 448 11.72 -18.50 -27.05
N ASN A 449 12.68 -19.21 -26.47
CA ASN A 449 13.94 -19.49 -27.12
C ASN A 449 13.71 -20.31 -28.40
N LYS A 450 14.33 -19.89 -29.52
CA LYS A 450 14.20 -20.61 -30.79
C LYS A 450 14.79 -22.01 -30.73
N ASN A 451 15.78 -22.22 -29.87
CA ASN A 451 16.43 -23.52 -29.65
C ASN A 451 15.70 -24.38 -28.61
N TYR A 452 14.58 -23.92 -28.06
CA TYR A 452 13.77 -24.72 -27.15
C TYR A 452 13.22 -25.95 -27.89
N ARG A 453 13.81 -27.11 -27.63
CA ARG A 453 13.45 -28.39 -28.25
C ARG A 453 12.85 -29.32 -27.20
N PHE A 454 11.55 -29.21 -26.97
CA PHE A 454 10.74 -30.25 -26.32
C PHE A 454 9.28 -30.15 -26.77
#